data_AF-A0A969ZJW3-F1
#
_entry.id   AF-A0A969ZJW3-F1
#
_cell.length_a   1.000
_cell.length_b   1.000
_cell.length_c   1.000
_cell.angle_alpha   90.00
_cell.angle_beta   90.00
_cell.angle_gamma   90.00
#
_symmetry.space_group_name_H-M   'P 1'
#
loop_
_entity.id
_entity.type
_entity.pdbx_description
1 polymer ?
#
loop_
_entity_poly.entity_id
_entity_poly.type
_entity_poly.pdbx_seq_one_letter_code
_entity_poly.pdbx_strand_id
1 'polypeptide(L)'
;MAVTPLSASELRKKCDPSVFKFHDTSVLTPSRELIGQKRASEAAEFGLSIQLDGYNIYMAGQPGEGKTRYALDSAQREARFMPVPDDWC
;
A
#
# COMPACT_ATOMS: atom_id res chain seq x y z
N MET A 1 -43.04 -0.21 -5.67
CA MET A 1 -42.15 0.00 -6.83
C MET A 1 -41.96 -1.35 -7.52
N ALA A 2 -42.26 -1.46 -8.81
CA ALA A 2 -42.00 -2.68 -9.56
C ALA A 2 -40.48 -2.78 -9.83
N VAL A 3 -39.87 -3.90 -9.46
CA VAL A 3 -38.43 -4.14 -9.66
C VAL A 3 -38.28 -4.94 -10.95
N THR A 4 -37.52 -4.43 -11.92
CA THR A 4 -37.23 -5.15 -13.17
C THR A 4 -36.21 -6.27 -12.87
N PRO A 5 -36.53 -7.54 -13.20
CA PRO A 5 -35.62 -8.65 -12.97
C PRO A 5 -34.40 -8.57 -13.89
N LEU A 6 -33.21 -8.84 -13.34
CA LEU A 6 -31.96 -8.88 -14.08
C LEU A 6 -31.83 -10.20 -14.85
N SER A 7 -31.25 -10.14 -16.04
CA SER A 7 -30.86 -11.32 -16.82
C SER A 7 -29.63 -12.00 -16.21
N ALA A 8 -29.43 -13.29 -16.50
CA ALA A 8 -28.28 -14.05 -15.98
C ALA A 8 -26.92 -13.41 -16.34
N SER A 9 -26.83 -12.72 -17.47
CA SER A 9 -25.64 -11.98 -17.90
C SER A 9 -25.30 -10.77 -17.05
N GLU A 10 -26.29 -10.15 -16.40
CA GLU A 10 -26.13 -8.95 -15.57
C GLU A 10 -25.76 -9.29 -14.12
N LEU A 11 -25.84 -10.57 -13.73
CA LEU A 11 -25.52 -11.04 -12.39
C LEU A 11 -24.02 -11.11 -12.10
N ARG A 12 -23.16 -10.96 -13.13
CA ARG A 12 -21.70 -11.05 -12.99
C ARG A 12 -21.00 -9.91 -13.69
N LYS A 13 -20.11 -9.23 -12.96
CA LYS A 13 -19.11 -8.34 -13.55
C LYS A 13 -18.02 -9.17 -14.23
N LYS A 14 -17.90 -9.05 -15.56
CA LYS A 14 -16.84 -9.71 -16.34
C LYS A 14 -15.66 -8.75 -16.55
N CYS A 15 -14.45 -9.28 -16.42
CA CYS A 15 -13.22 -8.62 -16.84
C CYS A 15 -12.78 -9.28 -18.14
N ASP A 16 -12.58 -8.49 -19.19
CA ASP A 16 -12.09 -8.99 -20.47
C ASP A 16 -10.57 -9.24 -20.36
N PRO A 17 -10.09 -10.49 -20.49
CA PRO A 17 -8.66 -10.77 -20.38
C PRO A 17 -7.82 -10.14 -21.51
N SER A 18 -8.43 -9.80 -22.64
CA SER A 18 -7.72 -9.22 -23.79
C SER A 18 -7.13 -7.83 -23.52
N VAL A 19 -7.55 -7.16 -22.43
CA VAL A 19 -6.99 -5.88 -22.00
C VAL A 19 -5.55 -6.01 -21.50
N PHE A 20 -5.11 -7.21 -21.11
CA PHE A 20 -3.78 -7.45 -20.58
C PHE A 20 -2.82 -7.86 -21.69
N LYS A 21 -1.62 -7.26 -21.69
CA LYS A 21 -0.56 -7.56 -22.66
C LYS A 21 0.39 -8.69 -22.21
N PHE A 22 -0.06 -9.52 -21.27
CA PHE A 22 0.72 -10.61 -20.69
C PHE A 22 -0.17 -11.84 -20.49
N HIS A 23 0.45 -13.02 -20.51
CA HIS A 23 -0.25 -14.30 -20.36
C HIS A 23 -0.52 -14.66 -18.88
N ASP A 24 0.45 -14.40 -17.99
CA ASP A 24 0.34 -14.66 -16.56
C ASP A 24 1.09 -13.60 -15.74
N THR A 25 0.88 -13.59 -14.42
CA THR A 25 1.42 -12.56 -13.55
C THR A 25 2.88 -12.77 -13.16
N SER A 26 3.52 -13.89 -13.55
CA SER A 26 4.92 -14.15 -13.21
C SER A 26 5.89 -13.19 -13.90
N VAL A 27 5.48 -12.62 -15.04
CA VAL A 27 6.26 -11.61 -15.77
C VAL A 27 6.16 -10.21 -15.17
N LEU A 28 5.26 -9.99 -14.20
CA LEU A 28 5.05 -8.68 -13.60
C LEU A 28 6.01 -8.47 -12.44
N THR A 29 6.59 -7.27 -12.37
CA THR A 29 7.32 -6.85 -11.17
C THR A 29 6.33 -6.53 -10.05
N PRO A 30 6.44 -7.16 -8.87
CA PRO A 30 5.53 -6.88 -7.76
C PRO A 30 5.69 -5.43 -7.28
N SER A 31 4.59 -4.68 -7.23
CA SER A 31 4.60 -3.38 -6.57
C SER A 31 4.69 -3.54 -5.05
N ARG A 32 5.50 -2.70 -4.41
CA ARG A 32 5.55 -2.56 -2.95
C ARG A 32 4.77 -1.36 -2.42
N GLU A 33 4.09 -0.64 -3.31
CA GLU A 33 3.33 0.55 -2.94
C GLU A 33 1.96 0.18 -2.35
N LEU A 34 1.40 1.10 -1.56
CA LEU A 34 0.02 1.00 -1.08
C LEU A 34 -0.94 1.45 -2.20
N ILE A 35 -1.58 0.48 -2.85
CA ILE A 35 -2.55 0.75 -3.92
C ILE A 35 -3.79 1.47 -3.33
N GLY A 36 -4.12 2.63 -3.88
CA GLY A 36 -5.31 3.39 -3.49
C GLY A 36 -5.18 4.17 -2.17
N GLN A 37 -4.00 4.21 -1.53
CA GLN A 37 -3.79 4.88 -0.24
C GLN A 37 -2.76 6.02 -0.29
N LYS A 38 -2.84 6.86 -1.34
CA LYS A 38 -1.89 7.97 -1.57
C LYS A 38 -1.70 8.90 -0.35
N ARG A 39 -2.79 9.22 0.36
CA ARG A 39 -2.72 10.07 1.57
C ARG A 39 -1.89 9.41 2.68
N ALA A 40 -2.04 8.10 2.87
CA ALA A 40 -1.32 7.37 3.91
C ALA A 40 0.18 7.27 3.57
N SER A 41 0.51 7.08 2.30
CA SER A 41 1.91 7.05 1.85
C SER A 41 2.60 8.40 2.07
N GLU A 42 1.96 9.50 1.63
CA GLU A 42 2.50 10.86 1.79
C GLU A 42 2.65 11.25 3.28
N ALA A 43 1.68 10.91 4.12
CA ALA A 43 1.75 11.19 5.56
C ALA A 43 2.89 10.44 6.26
N ALA A 44 3.16 9.19 5.85
CA ALA A 44 4.27 8.43 6.41
C ALA A 44 5.63 8.98 5.98
N GLU A 45 5.78 9.33 4.70
CA GLU A 45 7.01 9.94 4.17
C GLU A 45 7.29 11.29 4.85
N PHE A 46 6.27 12.15 4.96
CA PHE A 46 6.38 13.40 5.69
C PHE A 46 6.74 13.16 7.17
N GLY A 47 6.04 12.26 7.85
CA GLY A 47 6.28 11.97 9.26
C GLY A 47 7.70 11.46 9.54
N LEU A 48 8.25 10.61 8.66
CA LEU A 48 9.61 10.09 8.78
C LEU A 48 10.68 11.18 8.56
N SER A 49 10.37 12.23 7.81
CA SER A 49 11.29 13.36 7.61
C SER A 49 11.46 14.26 8.85
N ILE A 50 10.58 14.14 9.85
CA ILE A 50 10.60 14.98 11.05
C ILE A 50 11.64 14.44 12.03
N GLN A 51 12.74 15.17 12.20
CA GLN A 51 13.79 14.90 13.19
C GLN A 51 13.50 15.64 14.49
N LEU A 52 12.56 15.12 15.26
CA LEU A 52 12.19 15.64 16.58
C LEU A 52 12.15 14.51 17.61
N ASP A 53 12.89 14.66 18.69
CA ASP A 53 12.91 13.68 19.78
C ASP A 53 11.51 13.45 20.35
N GLY A 54 11.15 12.18 20.52
CA GLY A 54 9.83 11.77 21.00
C GLY A 54 8.69 11.89 19.99
N TYR A 55 8.96 12.29 18.74
CA TYR A 55 7.98 12.25 17.66
C TYR A 55 7.71 10.81 17.24
N ASN A 56 6.43 10.44 17.12
CA ASN A 56 5.99 9.09 16.80
C ASN A 56 4.89 9.13 15.74
N ILE A 57 4.86 8.10 14.89
CA ILE A 57 3.85 7.92 13.83
C ILE A 57 2.92 6.77 14.22
N TYR A 58 1.61 7.00 14.12
CA TYR A 58 0.60 5.96 14.30
C TYR A 58 -0.13 5.67 12.98
N MET A 59 -0.23 4.39 12.61
CA MET A 59 -0.93 3.95 11.40
C MET A 59 -2.27 3.29 11.73
N ALA A 60 -3.37 3.96 11.39
CA ALA A 60 -4.73 3.46 11.55
C ALA A 60 -5.25 2.79 10.27
N GLY A 61 -6.15 1.81 10.41
CA GLY A 61 -6.80 1.14 9.28
C GLY A 61 -7.26 -0.27 9.64
N GLN A 62 -8.01 -0.92 8.74
CA GLN A 62 -8.52 -2.28 8.97
C GLN A 62 -7.39 -3.32 8.97
N PRO A 63 -7.57 -4.47 9.63
CA PRO A 63 -6.67 -5.62 9.49
C PRO A 63 -6.52 -6.03 8.01
N GLY A 64 -5.31 -6.41 7.61
CA GLY A 64 -5.02 -6.84 6.22
C GLY A 64 -4.67 -5.72 5.23
N GLU A 65 -4.73 -4.44 5.62
CA GLU A 65 -4.39 -3.31 4.74
C GLU A 65 -2.89 -3.03 4.60
N GLY A 66 -2.02 -3.92 5.09
CA GLY A 66 -0.57 -3.82 4.88
C GLY A 66 0.16 -2.79 5.73
N LYS A 67 -0.48 -2.20 6.77
CA LYS A 67 0.10 -1.15 7.64
C LYS A 67 1.50 -1.50 8.18
N THR A 68 1.66 -2.66 8.80
CA THR A 68 2.95 -3.10 9.39
C THR A 68 4.03 -3.27 8.33
N ARG A 69 3.69 -3.89 7.19
CA ARG A 69 4.62 -4.04 6.07
C ARG A 69 5.11 -2.68 5.58
N TYR A 70 4.18 -1.75 5.37
CA TYR A 70 4.51 -0.42 4.86
C TYR A 70 5.36 0.39 5.85
N ALA A 71 5.04 0.33 7.15
CA ALA A 71 5.84 0.97 8.19
C ALA A 71 7.31 0.50 8.15
N LEU A 72 7.52 -0.83 8.05
CA LEU A 72 8.86 -1.42 7.99
C LEU A 72 9.58 -1.08 6.69
N ASP A 73 8.93 -1.25 5.53
CA ASP A 73 9.51 -0.96 4.21
C ASP A 73 9.93 0.53 4.11
N SER A 74 9.13 1.44 4.64
CA SER A 74 9.42 2.88 4.65
C SER A 74 10.56 3.23 5.63
N ALA A 75 10.52 2.73 6.86
CA ALA A 75 11.59 2.97 7.84
C ALA A 75 12.94 2.42 7.36
N GLN A 76 12.97 1.22 6.77
CA GLN A 76 14.18 0.63 6.18
C GLN A 76 14.71 1.41 4.97
N ARG A 77 13.82 2.06 4.21
CA ARG A 77 14.22 2.89 3.07
C ARG A 77 14.93 4.15 3.56
N GLU A 78 14.34 4.86 4.52
CA GLU A 78 14.92 6.07 5.10
C GLU A 78 16.23 5.79 5.85
N ALA A 79 16.28 4.71 6.63
CA ALA A 79 17.47 4.33 7.39
C ALA A 79 18.73 4.13 6.53
N ARG A 80 18.59 3.81 5.23
CA ARG A 80 19.73 3.68 4.30
C ARG A 80 20.45 5.01 4.04
N PHE A 81 19.80 6.13 4.29
CA PHE A 81 20.34 7.47 4.08
C PHE A 81 20.72 8.17 5.40
N MET A 82 20.52 7.49 6.54
CA MET A 82 20.85 8.02 7.86
C MET A 82 22.25 7.57 8.30
N PRO A 83 22.91 8.32 9.21
CA PRO A 83 24.15 7.86 9.81
C PRO A 83 23.93 6.53 10.56
N VAL A 84 25.00 5.74 10.64
CA VAL A 84 25.01 4.54 11.48
C VAL A 84 24.76 4.97 12.93
N PRO A 85 23.81 4.33 13.64
CA PRO A 85 23.56 4.64 15.05
C PRO A 85 24.79 4.41 15.92
N ASP A 86 24.92 5.20 16.98
CA ASP A 86 25.97 5.00 17.98
C ASP A 86 25.79 3.67 18.72
N ASP A 87 26.90 3.11 19.21
CA ASP A 87 26.88 1.91 20.04
C ASP A 87 26.18 2.19 21.39
N TRP A 88 25.33 1.28 21.81
CA TRP A 88 24.65 1.39 23.11
C TRP A 88 25.55 0.83 24.22
N CYS A 89 26.00 1.71 25.12
CA CYS A 89 26.80 1.38 26.31
C CYS A 89 26.04 1.70 27.60
#